data_AF-A0A3M2AGZ9-F1
#
_entry.id   AF-A0A3M2AGZ9-F1
#
_cell.length_a   1.000
_cell.length_b   1.000
_cell.length_c   1.000
_cell.angle_alpha   90.00
_cell.angle_beta   90.00
_cell.angle_gamma   90.00
#
_symmetry.space_group_name_H-M   'P 1'
#
loop_
_entity.id
_entity.type
_entity.pdbx_description
1 polymer ?
#
loop_
_entity_poly.entity_id
_entity_poly.type
_entity_poly.pdbx_seq_one_letter_code
_entity_poly.pdbx_strand_id
1 'polypeptide(L)'
;MPTKLTLRMDEGLIKKAKAWAKARHISLSHAGAEFLAQLPAEGPPSRFNPWTRRLAGVALGKEKAPTDDEACQAYLDYLQTKHR
;
A
#
# COMPACT_ATOMS: atom_id res chain seq x y z
N MET A 1 7.24 -14.54 17.99
CA MET A 1 6.88 -14.07 19.35
C MET A 1 5.50 -13.44 19.28
N PRO A 2 4.56 -13.75 20.20
CA PRO A 2 3.29 -13.03 20.26
C PRO A 2 3.55 -11.58 20.68
N THR A 3 3.19 -10.62 19.83
CA THR A 3 3.27 -9.18 20.11
C THR A 3 1.97 -8.68 20.71
N LYS A 4 2.06 -7.86 21.76
CA LYS A 4 0.90 -7.26 22.43
C LYS A 4 0.68 -5.84 21.92
N LEU A 5 -0.45 -5.60 21.26
CA LEU A 5 -0.91 -4.27 20.90
C LEU A 5 -1.82 -3.71 22.00
N THR A 6 -1.53 -2.51 22.49
CA THR A 6 -2.39 -1.81 23.47
C THR A 6 -2.98 -0.57 22.82
N LEU A 7 -4.31 -0.47 22.80
CA LEU A 7 -5.07 0.61 22.16
C LEU A 7 -5.81 1.43 23.22
N ARG A 8 -5.85 2.75 23.05
CA ARG A 8 -6.76 3.62 23.81
C ARG A 8 -8.07 3.76 23.03
N MET A 9 -9.18 3.39 23.65
CA MET A 9 -10.51 3.35 23.02
C MET A 9 -11.56 3.80 24.02
N ASP A 10 -12.73 4.18 23.52
CA ASP A 10 -13.90 4.47 24.35
C ASP A 10 -14.30 3.26 25.21
N GLU A 11 -14.62 3.50 26.48
CA GLU A 11 -14.96 2.43 27.43
C GLU A 11 -16.27 1.73 27.07
N GLY A 12 -17.25 2.47 26.54
CA GLY A 12 -18.51 1.90 26.07
C GLY A 12 -18.31 0.95 24.90
N LEU A 13 -17.42 1.30 23.98
CA LEU A 13 -17.03 0.45 22.85
C LEU A 13 -16.31 -0.83 23.34
N ILE A 14 -15.39 -0.72 24.30
CA ILE A 14 -14.73 -1.89 24.91
C ILE A 14 -15.76 -2.84 25.54
N LYS A 15 -16.74 -2.31 26.28
CA LYS A 15 -17.81 -3.12 26.90
C LYS A 15 -18.65 -3.85 25.85
N LYS A 16 -19.08 -3.15 24.79
CA LYS A 16 -19.82 -3.76 23.68
C LYS A 16 -19.02 -4.88 23.00
N ALA A 17 -17.74 -4.62 22.70
CA ALA A 17 -16.88 -5.60 22.05
C ALA A 17 -16.66 -6.85 22.91
N LYS A 18 -16.45 -6.68 24.22
CA LYS A 18 -16.36 -7.81 25.17
C LYS A 18 -17.65 -8.62 25.25
N ALA A 19 -18.82 -7.97 25.27
CA ALA A 19 -20.10 -8.66 25.28
C ALA A 19 -20.31 -9.49 24.01
N TRP A 20 -19.98 -8.91 22.85
CA TRP A 20 -20.04 -9.60 21.55
C TRP A 20 -19.12 -10.82 21.50
N ALA A 21 -17.88 -10.69 22.01
CA ALA A 21 -16.91 -11.78 22.04
C ALA A 21 -17.36 -12.91 22.98
N LYS A 22 -17.90 -12.55 24.16
CA LYS A 22 -18.47 -13.49 25.12
C LYS A 22 -19.62 -14.30 24.53
N ALA A 23 -20.54 -13.65 23.80
CA ALA A 23 -21.67 -14.32 23.15
C ALA A 23 -21.23 -15.34 22.07
N ARG A 24 -20.02 -15.18 21.52
CA ARG A 24 -19.42 -16.06 20.52
C ARG A 24 -18.41 -17.05 21.11
N HIS A 25 -18.24 -17.07 22.43
CA HIS A 25 -17.26 -17.92 23.13
C HIS A 25 -15.81 -17.74 22.65
N ILE A 26 -15.45 -16.54 22.16
CA ILE A 26 -14.10 -16.21 21.69
C ILE A 26 -13.49 -15.07 22.51
N SER A 27 -12.16 -14.99 22.55
CA SER A 27 -11.47 -13.87 23.19
C SER A 27 -11.48 -12.63 22.27
N LEU A 28 -11.51 -11.44 22.87
CA LEU A 28 -11.49 -10.18 22.12
C LEU A 28 -10.19 -10.02 21.31
N SER A 29 -9.06 -10.51 21.85
CA SER A 29 -7.78 -10.52 21.15
C SER A 29 -7.79 -11.45 19.93
N HIS A 30 -8.45 -12.61 20.02
CA HIS A 30 -8.60 -13.53 18.89
C HIS A 30 -9.47 -12.91 17.79
N ALA A 31 -10.61 -12.31 18.15
CA ALA A 31 -11.46 -11.60 17.20
C ALA A 31 -10.72 -10.44 16.50
N GLY A 32 -9.93 -9.68 17.27
CA GLY A 32 -9.09 -8.62 16.70
C GLY A 32 -8.00 -9.17 15.77
N ALA A 33 -7.39 -10.29 16.13
CA ALA A 33 -6.39 -10.95 15.29
C ALA A 33 -6.99 -11.44 13.96
N GLU A 34 -8.16 -12.07 13.99
CA GLU A 34 -8.86 -12.49 12.76
C GLU A 34 -9.22 -11.30 11.87
N PHE A 35 -9.70 -10.20 12.46
CA PHE A 35 -9.98 -8.99 11.70
C PHE A 35 -8.72 -8.42 11.05
N LEU A 36 -7.62 -8.32 11.80
CA LEU A 36 -6.35 -7.82 11.28
C LEU A 36 -5.74 -8.75 10.22
N ALA A 37 -6.00 -10.07 10.30
CA ALA A 37 -5.52 -11.03 9.30
C ALA A 37 -6.20 -10.86 7.93
N GLN A 38 -7.37 -10.20 7.87
CA GLN A 38 -8.04 -9.87 6.61
C GLN A 38 -7.41 -8.66 5.90
N LEU A 39 -6.54 -7.91 6.59
CA LEU A 39 -5.87 -6.77 5.97
C LEU A 39 -4.93 -7.28 4.87
N PRO A 40 -4.93 -6.63 3.69
CA PRO A 40 -4.03 -7.01 2.61
C PRO A 40 -2.58 -6.83 3.06
N ALA A 41 -1.79 -7.90 2.98
CA ALA A 41 -0.34 -7.82 3.14
C ALA A 41 0.21 -7.01 1.96
N GLU A 42 0.69 -5.80 2.23
CA GLU A 42 1.39 -4.88 1.31
C GLU A 42 1.00 -4.97 -0.17
N GLY A 43 -0.04 -4.22 -0.55
CA GLY A 43 -0.35 -3.91 -1.94
C GLY A 43 -0.67 -5.12 -2.84
N PRO A 44 -1.34 -4.92 -3.98
CA PRO A 44 -1.38 -5.99 -4.97
C PRO A 44 0.06 -6.34 -5.36
N PRO A 45 0.48 -7.63 -5.38
CA PRO A 45 1.70 -8.00 -6.08
C PRO A 45 1.54 -7.42 -7.47
N SER A 46 2.47 -6.54 -7.89
CA SER A 46 2.35 -5.84 -9.17
C SER A 46 2.07 -6.90 -10.24
N ARG A 47 0.82 -6.96 -10.74
CA ARG A 47 0.37 -7.94 -11.74
C ARG A 47 1.07 -7.75 -13.09
N PHE A 48 1.91 -6.73 -13.19
CA PHE A 48 2.67 -6.40 -14.36
C PHE A 48 3.90 -7.29 -14.50
N ASN A 49 4.02 -7.91 -15.67
CA ASN A 49 5.25 -8.49 -16.18
C ASN A 49 6.40 -7.47 -16.01
N PRO A 50 7.62 -7.91 -15.65
CA PRO A 50 8.82 -7.06 -15.56
C PRO A 50 8.97 -6.00 -16.67
N TRP A 51 8.62 -6.34 -17.92
CA TRP A 51 8.69 -5.39 -19.02
C TRP A 51 7.69 -4.23 -18.88
N THR A 52 6.44 -4.54 -18.51
CA THR A 52 5.38 -3.55 -18.28
C THR A 52 5.68 -2.69 -17.05
N ARG A 53 6.37 -3.24 -16.04
CA ARG A 53 6.81 -2.48 -14.85
C ARG A 53 7.88 -1.43 -15.18
N ARG A 54 8.75 -1.72 -16.17
CA ARG A 54 9.73 -0.74 -16.69
C ARG A 54 9.05 0.39 -17.47
N LEU A 55 8.03 0.07 -18.27
CA LEU A 55 7.29 1.08 -19.04
C LEU A 55 6.42 1.98 -18.17
N ALA A 56 5.78 1.43 -17.14
CA ALA A 56 4.91 2.19 -16.24
C ALA A 56 5.69 3.10 -15.26
N GLY A 57 7.03 3.18 -15.36
CA GLY A 57 7.87 3.96 -14.44
C GLY A 57 7.92 3.42 -13.01
N VAL A 58 7.19 2.35 -12.69
CA VAL A 58 7.09 1.76 -11.35
C VAL A 58 8.44 1.20 -10.85
N ALA A 59 9.34 0.85 -11.77
CA ALA A 59 10.69 0.37 -11.44
C ALA A 59 11.71 1.50 -11.18
N LEU A 60 11.40 2.74 -11.57
CA LEU A 60 12.24 3.92 -11.31
C LEU A 60 11.71 4.57 -10.03
N GLY A 61 12.32 4.22 -8.90
CA GLY A 61 11.86 4.67 -7.60
C GLY A 61 11.67 6.18 -7.54
N LYS A 62 10.46 6.64 -7.18
CA LYS A 62 10.09 8.01 -6.74
C LYS A 62 10.66 9.20 -7.52
N GLU A 63 11.18 9.03 -8.72
CA GLU A 63 11.49 10.17 -9.58
C GLU A 63 10.20 10.59 -10.28
N LYS A 64 9.83 11.84 -10.07
CA LYS A 64 8.64 12.45 -10.67
C LYS A 64 8.78 12.30 -12.18
N ALA A 65 7.76 11.74 -12.83
CA ALA A 65 7.75 11.62 -14.29
C ALA A 65 8.01 13.02 -14.90
N PRO A 66 8.84 13.11 -15.97
CA PRO A 66 9.09 14.38 -16.64
C PRO A 66 7.78 15.03 -17.07
N THR A 67 7.71 16.34 -16.96
CA THR A 67 6.56 17.09 -17.47
C THR A 67 6.58 17.07 -19.00
N ASP A 68 5.42 17.20 -19.66
CA ASP A 68 5.30 17.21 -21.13
C ASP A 68 6.27 18.21 -21.79
N ASP A 69 6.48 19.36 -21.15
CA ASP A 69 7.42 20.40 -21.61
C ASP A 69 8.88 19.92 -21.58
N GLU A 70 9.28 19.21 -20.52
CA GLU A 70 10.64 18.66 -20.36
C GLU A 70 10.90 17.54 -21.39
N ALA A 71 9.89 16.72 -21.65
CA ALA A 71 9.95 15.67 -22.68
C ALA A 71 10.06 16.28 -24.09
N CYS A 72 9.34 17.37 -24.35
CA CYS A 72 9.38 18.07 -25.63
C CYS A 72 10.78 18.67 -25.88
N GLN A 73 11.35 19.35 -24.89
CA GLN A 73 12.69 19.93 -24.99
C GLN A 73 13.77 18.86 -25.22
N ALA A 74 13.75 17.76 -24.46
CA ALA A 74 14.69 16.66 -24.65
C ALA A 74 14.61 16.05 -26.07
N TYR A 75 13.40 15.98 -26.65
CA TYR A 75 13.22 15.49 -28.01
C TYR A 75 13.79 16.46 -29.07
N LEU A 76 13.60 17.77 -28.87
CA LEU A 76 14.18 18.78 -29.76
C LEU A 76 15.72 18.75 -29.73
N ASP A 77 16.31 18.63 -28.54
CA ASP A 77 17.77 18.53 -28.37
C ASP A 77 18.34 17.27 -29.04
N TYR A 78 17.63 16.14 -28.92
CA TYR A 78 17.98 14.91 -29.63
C TYR A 78 17.96 15.10 -31.15
N LEU A 79 16.92 15.73 -31.69
CA LEU A 79 16.82 15.99 -33.13
C LEU A 79 17.94 16.92 -33.63
N GLN A 80 18.28 17.95 -32.86
CA GLN A 80 19.40 18.83 -33.18
C GLN A 80 20.73 18.10 -33.18
N THR A 81 20.94 17.16 -32.26
CA THR A 81 22.17 16.36 -32.20
C THR A 81 22.25 15.34 -33.34
N LYS A 82 21.13 14.72 -33.72
CA LYS A 82 21.07 13.69 -34.77
C LYS A 82 21.20 14.26 -36.19
N HIS A 83 20.70 15.47 -36.41
CA HIS A 83 20.71 16.14 -37.72
C HIS A 83 21.87 17.13 -37.88
N ARG A 84 22.88 17.04 -37.01
CA ARG A 84 24.15 17.75 -37.10
C ARG A 84 25.26 16.77 -37.44
#